data_AF-A0A920E8R0-F1
#
_entry.id   AF-A0A920E8R0-F1
#
_cell.length_a   1.000
_cell.length_b   1.000
_cell.length_c   1.000
_cell.angle_alpha   90.00
_cell.angle_beta   90.00
_cell.angle_gamma   90.00
#
_symmetry.space_group_name_H-M   'P 1'
#
loop_
_entity.id
_entity.type
_entity.pdbx_description
1 polymer ?
#
loop_
_entity_poly.entity_id
_entity_poly.type
_entity_poly.pdbx_seq_one_letter_code
_entity_poly.pdbx_strand_id
1 'polypeptide(L)'
;MEPYGACPLQVFGTSAFRDAKNRKEVLQTLERNCGILVHVLSGKEEASVLLEGLSAFLPKHSYKQVVADLGGGSLELSFLNKNIVFRQCSLNIGTLRLREFEPEHLESSELFRKTIVHLEDEAGHFLTNADSETDLLLTGGNAKTLGRFYLQIHDPQLNSNSGAVEMEWPTFEEMVNHFISLSQETLRNPGNSGFIRRRFSIRP
;
A
#
# COMPACT_ATOMS: atom_id res chain seq x y z
N MET A 1 6.63 21.21 -22.81
CA MET A 1 6.71 19.75 -22.99
C MET A 1 7.32 19.34 -24.33
N GLU A 2 7.86 20.26 -25.14
CA GLU A 2 8.72 19.92 -26.29
C GLU A 2 10.14 20.43 -26.01
N PRO A 3 11.05 19.50 -25.68
CA PRO A 3 12.22 19.33 -26.56
C PRO A 3 12.64 17.87 -26.83
N TYR A 4 11.90 16.86 -26.35
CA TYR A 4 12.36 15.46 -26.38
C TYR A 4 11.47 14.47 -27.15
N GLY A 5 10.48 14.91 -27.93
CA GLY A 5 9.58 13.99 -28.65
C GLY A 5 8.86 13.02 -27.68
N ALA A 6 8.26 13.57 -26.63
CA ALA A 6 7.70 12.78 -25.54
C ALA A 6 6.52 11.91 -26.01
N CYS A 7 6.48 10.66 -25.53
CA CYS A 7 5.30 9.81 -25.64
C CYS A 7 4.05 10.53 -25.10
N PRO A 8 2.84 10.17 -25.58
CA PRO A 8 1.60 10.74 -25.08
C PRO A 8 1.53 10.68 -23.55
N LEU A 9 1.27 11.82 -22.91
CA LEU A 9 1.11 11.91 -21.46
C LEU A 9 -0.24 11.31 -21.07
N GLN A 10 -0.23 10.30 -20.21
CA GLN A 10 -1.43 9.80 -19.54
C GLN A 10 -1.43 10.25 -18.09
N VAL A 11 -2.56 10.83 -17.65
CA VAL A 11 -2.76 11.28 -16.28
C VAL A 11 -3.98 10.56 -15.71
N PHE A 12 -3.79 9.97 -14.53
CA PHE A 12 -4.83 9.20 -13.86
C PHE A 12 -5.24 9.86 -12.54
N GLY A 13 -6.54 9.79 -12.24
CA GLY A 13 -7.11 10.15 -10.95
C GLY A 13 -7.70 8.92 -10.26
N THR A 14 -7.51 8.79 -8.96
CA THR A 14 -7.89 7.58 -8.22
C THR A 14 -8.97 7.89 -7.17
N SER A 15 -8.92 7.27 -5.98
CA SER A 15 -9.97 7.32 -4.94
C SER A 15 -10.50 8.74 -4.68
N ALA A 16 -9.62 9.72 -4.51
CA ALA A 16 -10.01 11.10 -4.22
C ALA A 16 -10.87 11.71 -5.35
N PHE A 17 -10.56 11.44 -6.61
CA PHE A 17 -11.39 11.89 -7.74
C PHE A 17 -12.69 11.08 -7.86
N ARG A 18 -12.69 9.79 -7.50
CA ARG A 18 -13.92 8.98 -7.46
C ARG A 18 -14.94 9.55 -6.48
N ASP A 19 -14.48 9.96 -5.30
CA ASP A 19 -15.32 10.47 -4.20
C ASP A 19 -15.74 11.94 -4.35
N ALA A 20 -14.95 12.75 -5.06
CA ALA A 20 -15.16 14.20 -5.11
C ALA A 20 -16.50 14.57 -5.77
N LYS A 21 -17.41 15.19 -5.01
CA LYS A 21 -18.70 15.69 -5.51
C LYS A 21 -18.55 16.73 -6.61
N ASN A 22 -17.50 17.54 -6.54
CA ASN A 22 -17.14 18.55 -7.54
C ASN A 22 -16.14 18.05 -8.59
N ARG A 23 -15.95 16.73 -8.74
CA ARG A 23 -15.00 16.13 -9.71
C ARG A 23 -15.08 16.79 -11.08
N LYS A 24 -16.28 16.95 -11.63
CA LYS A 24 -16.47 17.48 -13.00
C LYS A 24 -15.89 18.89 -13.16
N GLU A 25 -16.07 19.75 -12.18
CA GLU A 25 -15.54 21.12 -12.18
C GLU A 25 -14.01 21.12 -12.12
N VAL A 26 -13.44 20.29 -11.24
CA VAL A 26 -11.98 20.15 -11.11
C VAL A 26 -11.37 19.64 -12.41
N LEU A 27 -11.95 18.58 -13.00
CA LEU A 27 -11.47 18.01 -14.28
C LEU A 27 -11.54 19.02 -15.43
N GLN A 28 -12.64 19.75 -15.56
CA GLN A 28 -12.78 20.80 -16.57
C GLN A 28 -11.77 21.94 -16.37
N THR A 29 -11.47 22.28 -15.12
CA THR A 29 -10.49 23.31 -14.80
C THR A 29 -9.07 22.86 -15.17
N LEU A 30 -8.71 21.61 -14.89
CA LEU A 30 -7.42 21.02 -15.28
C LEU A 30 -7.27 20.94 -16.81
N GLU A 31 -8.32 20.54 -17.52
CA GLU A 31 -8.30 20.48 -18.98
C GLU A 31 -8.16 21.87 -19.59
N ARG A 32 -8.97 22.85 -19.15
CA ARG A 32 -8.95 24.22 -19.69
C ARG A 32 -7.64 24.97 -19.42
N ASN A 33 -7.11 24.86 -18.20
CA ASN A 33 -5.97 25.67 -17.78
C ASN A 33 -4.62 24.99 -18.08
N CYS A 34 -4.58 23.65 -18.06
CA CYS A 34 -3.34 22.90 -18.21
C CYS A 34 -3.29 22.05 -19.48
N GLY A 35 -4.40 21.89 -20.22
CA GLY A 35 -4.48 20.96 -21.35
C GLY A 35 -4.39 19.49 -20.93
N ILE A 36 -4.62 19.19 -19.65
CA ILE A 36 -4.47 17.85 -19.08
C ILE A 36 -5.83 17.16 -19.01
N LEU A 37 -5.97 16.07 -19.75
CA LEU A 37 -7.08 15.15 -19.59
C LEU A 37 -6.74 14.13 -18.49
N VAL A 38 -7.50 14.13 -17.40
CA VAL A 38 -7.34 13.17 -16.31
C VAL A 38 -8.36 12.05 -16.46
N HIS A 39 -7.86 10.82 -16.58
CA HIS A 39 -8.68 9.61 -16.61
C HIS A 39 -8.92 9.12 -15.18
N VAL A 40 -10.17 9.20 -14.71
CA VAL A 40 -10.50 8.71 -13.36
C VAL A 40 -10.71 7.21 -13.42
N LEU A 41 -9.78 6.48 -12.80
CA LEU A 41 -9.82 5.02 -12.74
C LEU A 41 -10.86 4.57 -11.72
N SER A 42 -11.65 3.57 -12.07
CA SER A 42 -12.33 2.71 -11.10
C SER A 42 -11.29 1.98 -10.24
N GLY A 43 -11.69 1.51 -9.06
CA GLY A 43 -10.76 0.78 -8.19
C GLY A 43 -10.18 -0.49 -8.84
N LYS A 44 -10.96 -1.16 -9.70
CA LYS A 44 -10.48 -2.33 -10.45
C LYS A 44 -9.47 -1.95 -11.56
N GLU A 45 -9.69 -0.84 -12.24
CA GLU A 45 -8.74 -0.33 -13.23
C GLU A 45 -7.43 0.11 -12.55
N GLU A 46 -7.52 0.75 -11.38
CA GLU A 46 -6.35 1.11 -10.56
C GLU A 46 -5.53 -0.12 -10.17
N ALA A 47 -6.19 -1.16 -9.64
CA ALA A 47 -5.54 -2.44 -9.33
C ALA A 47 -4.89 -3.10 -10.56
N SER A 48 -5.49 -2.95 -11.74
CA SER A 48 -4.97 -3.49 -13.00
C SER A 48 -3.74 -2.73 -13.50
N VAL A 49 -3.80 -1.40 -13.53
CA VAL A 49 -2.69 -0.52 -13.92
C VAL A 49 -1.50 -0.70 -12.98
N LEU A 50 -1.77 -0.81 -11.67
CA LEU A 50 -0.75 -1.10 -10.66
C LEU A 50 -0.05 -2.44 -10.96
N LEU A 51 -0.83 -3.50 -11.19
CA LEU A 51 -0.29 -4.81 -11.48
C LEU A 51 0.54 -4.83 -12.76
N GLU A 52 0.10 -4.14 -13.81
CA GLU A 52 0.85 -3.98 -15.06
C GLU A 52 2.23 -3.35 -14.79
N GLY A 53 2.26 -2.27 -14.00
CA GLY A 53 3.52 -1.61 -13.60
C GLY A 53 4.43 -2.46 -12.72
N LEU A 54 3.86 -3.41 -11.95
CA LEU A 54 4.61 -4.32 -11.09
C LEU A 54 5.00 -5.64 -11.77
N SER A 55 4.45 -5.94 -12.94
CA SER A 55 4.60 -7.24 -13.62
C SER A 55 6.05 -7.72 -13.77
N ALA A 56 6.99 -6.78 -13.99
CA ALA A 56 8.42 -7.08 -14.10
C ALA A 56 9.10 -7.46 -12.76
N PHE A 57 8.48 -7.11 -11.64
CA PHE A 57 9.00 -7.28 -10.28
C PHE A 57 8.29 -8.39 -9.49
N LEU A 58 7.24 -9.00 -10.05
CA LEU A 58 6.53 -10.08 -9.39
C LEU A 58 7.45 -11.31 -9.20
N PRO A 59 7.52 -11.88 -7.98
CA PRO A 59 8.30 -13.08 -7.73
C PRO A 59 7.87 -14.22 -8.67
N LYS A 60 8.82 -14.78 -9.42
CA LYS A 60 8.52 -15.84 -10.42
C LYS A 60 8.31 -17.22 -9.80
N HIS A 61 8.72 -17.41 -8.55
CA HIS A 61 8.71 -18.71 -7.88
C HIS A 61 7.41 -18.99 -7.11
N SER A 62 6.59 -17.96 -6.89
CA SER A 62 5.35 -18.09 -6.13
C SER A 62 4.20 -18.58 -6.99
N TYR A 63 3.44 -19.54 -6.47
CA TYR A 63 2.24 -20.04 -7.12
C TYR A 63 1.01 -19.18 -6.82
N LYS A 64 0.95 -18.54 -5.65
CA LYS A 64 -0.17 -17.72 -5.19
C LYS A 64 0.37 -16.43 -4.59
N GLN A 65 -0.15 -15.30 -5.06
CA GLN A 65 0.31 -13.99 -4.56
C GLN A 65 -0.87 -13.07 -4.37
N VAL A 66 -0.83 -12.28 -3.31
CA VAL A 66 -1.73 -11.14 -3.11
C VAL A 66 -0.90 -9.88 -3.23
N VAL A 67 -1.20 -9.07 -4.24
CA VAL A 67 -0.64 -7.72 -4.36
C VAL A 67 -1.59 -6.76 -3.68
N ALA A 68 -1.07 -5.94 -2.78
CA ALA A 68 -1.84 -4.99 -2.00
C ALA A 68 -1.19 -3.60 -2.01
N ASP A 69 -1.95 -2.58 -2.42
CA ASP A 69 -1.54 -1.16 -2.35
C ASP A 69 -2.43 -0.40 -1.39
N LEU A 70 -1.90 -0.09 -0.21
CA LEU A 70 -2.61 0.75 0.75
C LEU A 70 -2.33 2.22 0.42
N GLY A 71 -3.30 2.87 -0.22
CA GLY A 71 -3.28 4.28 -0.52
C GLY A 71 -3.83 5.16 0.61
N GLY A 72 -4.09 6.43 0.28
CA GLY A 72 -4.72 7.39 1.18
C GLY A 72 -6.23 7.17 1.31
N GLY A 73 -6.90 6.78 0.22
CA GLY A 73 -8.36 6.61 0.21
C GLY A 73 -8.85 5.22 -0.23
N SER A 74 -7.96 4.30 -0.58
CA SER A 74 -8.37 2.95 -0.93
C SER A 74 -7.24 1.96 -0.70
N LEU A 75 -7.62 0.69 -0.66
CA LEU A 75 -6.74 -0.46 -0.65
C LEU A 75 -7.07 -1.31 -1.87
N GLU A 76 -6.18 -1.32 -2.84
CA GLU A 76 -6.30 -2.13 -4.04
C GLU A 76 -5.70 -3.52 -3.78
N LEU A 77 -6.47 -4.57 -4.06
CA LEU A 77 -6.05 -5.96 -3.90
C LEU A 77 -6.11 -6.70 -5.24
N SER A 78 -5.05 -7.44 -5.56
CA SER A 78 -5.01 -8.38 -6.69
C SER A 78 -4.51 -9.74 -6.23
N PHE A 79 -5.36 -10.78 -6.31
CA PHE A 79 -4.98 -12.16 -6.04
C PHE A 79 -4.60 -12.80 -7.36
N LEU A 80 -3.35 -13.24 -7.46
CA LEU A 80 -2.73 -13.92 -8.59
C LEU A 80 -2.57 -15.41 -8.29
N ASN A 81 -2.76 -16.24 -9.31
CA ASN A 81 -2.34 -17.63 -9.34
C ASN A 81 -1.45 -17.84 -10.56
N LYS A 82 -0.18 -18.22 -10.36
CA LYS A 82 0.84 -18.33 -11.42
C LYS A 82 0.93 -17.06 -12.28
N ASN A 83 0.97 -15.88 -11.64
CA ASN A 83 0.95 -14.55 -12.27
C ASN A 83 -0.29 -14.21 -13.12
N ILE A 84 -1.33 -15.05 -13.08
CA ILE A 84 -2.61 -14.78 -13.71
C ILE A 84 -3.56 -14.20 -12.67
N VAL A 85 -4.22 -13.09 -13.00
CA VAL A 85 -5.22 -12.46 -12.15
C VAL A 85 -6.38 -13.42 -11.89
N PHE A 86 -6.51 -13.87 -10.65
CA PHE A 86 -7.63 -14.67 -10.18
C PHE A 86 -8.80 -13.78 -9.76
N ARG A 87 -8.54 -12.77 -8.92
CA ARG A 87 -9.52 -11.78 -8.48
C ARG A 87 -8.88 -10.42 -8.20
N GLN A 88 -9.66 -9.36 -8.33
CA GLN A 88 -9.28 -8.00 -7.96
C GLN A 88 -10.44 -7.30 -7.26
N CYS A 89 -10.12 -6.51 -6.24
CA CYS A 89 -11.06 -5.59 -5.63
C CYS A 89 -10.34 -4.30 -5.19
N SER A 90 -11.12 -3.29 -4.85
CA SER A 90 -10.66 -2.08 -4.20
C SER A 90 -11.58 -1.84 -3.02
N LEU A 91 -10.98 -1.75 -1.84
CA LEU A 91 -11.68 -1.53 -0.59
C LEU A 91 -11.61 -0.03 -0.26
N ASN A 92 -12.71 0.55 0.22
CA ASN A 92 -12.80 1.97 0.58
C ASN A 92 -12.15 2.27 1.95
N ILE A 93 -10.93 1.77 2.16
CA ILE A 93 -10.10 2.02 3.34
C ILE A 93 -8.75 2.56 2.90
N GLY A 94 -8.24 3.57 3.59
CA GLY A 94 -6.92 4.13 3.30
C GLY A 94 -6.47 5.03 4.43
N THR A 95 -5.19 5.40 4.45
CA THR A 95 -4.62 6.11 5.61
C THR A 95 -5.20 7.49 5.85
N LEU A 96 -5.71 8.19 4.83
CA LEU A 96 -6.38 9.48 4.96
C LEU A 96 -7.85 9.32 5.38
N ARG A 97 -8.56 8.30 4.87
CA ARG A 97 -9.92 7.98 5.35
C ARG A 97 -9.92 7.58 6.82
N LEU A 98 -8.90 6.82 7.25
CA LEU A 98 -8.79 6.41 8.64
C LEU A 98 -8.48 7.58 9.59
N ARG A 99 -7.91 8.69 9.09
CA ARG A 99 -7.71 9.92 9.88
C ARG A 99 -8.99 10.67 10.20
N GLU A 100 -10.10 10.37 9.52
CA GLU A 100 -11.40 10.94 9.86
C GLU A 100 -11.94 10.40 11.20
N PHE A 101 -11.40 9.27 11.67
CA PHE A 101 -11.70 8.74 12.98
C PHE A 101 -10.73 9.27 14.03
N GLU A 102 -11.26 9.72 15.16
CA GLU A 102 -10.44 10.14 16.29
C GLU A 102 -9.79 8.91 16.95
N PRO A 103 -8.44 8.85 17.03
CA PRO A 103 -7.73 7.69 17.57
C PRO A 103 -8.21 7.26 18.97
N GLU A 104 -8.58 8.24 19.80
CA GLU A 104 -9.03 8.08 21.19
C GLU A 104 -10.43 7.44 21.29
N HIS A 105 -11.16 7.40 20.18
CA HIS A 105 -12.54 6.94 20.10
C HIS A 105 -12.74 5.85 19.06
N LEU A 106 -11.66 5.24 18.54
CA LEU A 106 -11.76 4.17 17.56
C LEU A 106 -12.59 2.99 18.10
N GLU A 107 -12.29 2.51 19.30
CA GLU A 107 -12.98 1.36 19.88
C GLU A 107 -14.43 1.65 20.28
N SER A 108 -14.75 2.90 20.63
CA SER A 108 -16.11 3.32 20.97
C SER A 108 -16.95 3.74 19.76
N SER A 109 -16.32 3.97 18.61
CA SER A 109 -17.00 4.35 17.38
C SER A 109 -17.72 3.17 16.76
N GLU A 110 -19.06 3.15 16.86
CA GLU A 110 -19.90 2.13 16.22
C GLU A 110 -19.68 2.11 14.70
N LEU A 111 -19.47 3.29 14.09
CA LEU A 111 -19.18 3.42 12.67
C LEU A 111 -17.85 2.73 12.33
N PHE A 112 -16.78 3.04 13.07
CA PHE A 112 -15.48 2.41 12.86
C PHE A 112 -15.57 0.89 12.99
N ARG A 113 -16.22 0.40 14.04
CA ARG A 113 -16.38 -1.05 14.27
C ARG A 113 -17.16 -1.73 13.14
N LYS A 114 -18.24 -1.11 12.64
CA LYS A 114 -18.99 -1.61 11.48
C LYS A 114 -18.13 -1.61 10.22
N THR A 115 -17.33 -0.57 10.00
CA THR A 115 -16.41 -0.49 8.87
C THR A 115 -15.36 -1.60 8.93
N ILE A 116 -14.74 -1.84 10.09
CA ILE A 116 -13.76 -2.93 10.25
C ILE A 116 -14.39 -4.30 9.99
N VAL A 117 -15.54 -4.61 10.59
CA VAL A 117 -16.22 -5.90 10.37
C VAL A 117 -16.56 -6.11 8.89
N HIS A 118 -17.05 -5.07 8.21
CA HIS A 118 -17.35 -5.15 6.77
C HIS A 118 -16.08 -5.39 5.94
N LEU A 119 -14.98 -4.71 6.26
CA LEU A 119 -13.71 -4.87 5.56
C LEU A 119 -13.08 -6.25 5.81
N GLU A 120 -13.20 -6.79 7.03
CA GLU A 120 -12.76 -8.15 7.36
C GLU A 120 -13.55 -9.20 6.57
N ASP A 121 -14.86 -9.01 6.41
CA ASP A 121 -15.72 -9.88 5.61
C ASP A 121 -15.34 -9.82 4.12
N GLU A 122 -15.22 -8.61 3.55
CA GLU A 122 -14.80 -8.43 2.16
C GLU A 122 -13.39 -8.99 1.90
N ALA A 123 -12.44 -8.75 2.81
CA ALA A 123 -11.09 -9.28 2.72
C ALA A 123 -11.07 -10.80 2.87
N GLY A 124 -11.83 -11.38 3.81
CA GLY A 124 -11.94 -12.83 4.00
C GLY A 124 -12.51 -13.52 2.75
N HIS A 125 -13.57 -12.96 2.18
CA HIS A 125 -14.13 -13.42 0.91
C HIS A 125 -13.13 -13.31 -0.24
N PHE A 126 -12.36 -12.22 -0.29
CA PHE A 126 -11.32 -12.01 -1.31
C PHE A 126 -10.15 -12.99 -1.17
N LEU A 127 -9.73 -13.27 0.05
CA LEU A 127 -8.61 -14.15 0.39
C LEU A 127 -9.01 -15.63 0.45
N THR A 128 -10.26 -15.98 0.13
CA THR A 128 -10.65 -17.38 -0.02
C THR A 128 -9.70 -18.07 -1.03
N ASN A 129 -9.08 -19.17 -0.61
CA ASN A 129 -8.00 -19.93 -1.29
C ASN A 129 -6.56 -19.44 -1.09
N ALA A 130 -6.33 -18.37 -0.33
CA ALA A 130 -5.02 -18.07 0.23
C ALA A 130 -4.67 -19.09 1.33
N ASP A 131 -3.40 -19.42 1.44
CA ASP A 131 -2.83 -20.39 2.38
C ASP A 131 -1.42 -19.95 2.80
N SER A 132 -0.70 -20.78 3.55
CA SER A 132 0.67 -20.50 4.01
C SER A 132 1.69 -20.35 2.89
N GLU A 133 1.37 -20.79 1.67
CA GLU A 133 2.21 -20.68 0.47
C GLU A 133 1.86 -19.44 -0.37
N THR A 134 0.96 -18.59 0.13
CA THR A 134 0.53 -17.36 -0.55
C THR A 134 1.38 -16.18 -0.11
N ASP A 135 2.15 -15.62 -1.03
CA ASP A 135 2.96 -14.43 -0.73
C ASP A 135 2.09 -13.17 -0.70
N LEU A 136 2.43 -12.24 0.20
CA LEU A 136 1.86 -10.91 0.25
C LEU A 136 2.87 -9.88 -0.27
N LEU A 137 2.55 -9.25 -1.40
CA LEU A 137 3.34 -8.16 -1.97
C LEU A 137 2.70 -6.82 -1.62
N LEU A 138 3.35 -6.06 -0.74
CA LEU A 138 2.92 -4.72 -0.36
C LEU A 138 3.61 -3.66 -1.22
N THR A 139 2.83 -2.71 -1.72
CA THR A 139 3.33 -1.59 -2.53
C THR A 139 2.77 -0.24 -2.04
N GLY A 140 3.16 0.84 -2.73
CA GLY A 140 2.76 2.19 -2.38
C GLY A 140 3.66 2.86 -1.33
N GLY A 141 3.32 4.10 -0.99
CA GLY A 141 4.12 4.92 -0.07
C GLY A 141 4.14 4.38 1.36
N ASN A 142 3.01 3.82 1.82
CA ASN A 142 2.89 3.24 3.16
C ASN A 142 3.79 2.00 3.31
N ALA A 143 3.72 1.05 2.36
CA ALA A 143 4.59 -0.13 2.36
C ALA A 143 6.08 0.22 2.28
N LYS A 144 6.45 1.18 1.43
CA LYS A 144 7.85 1.66 1.34
C LYS A 144 8.33 2.28 2.64
N THR A 145 7.46 2.98 3.37
CA THR A 145 7.81 3.57 4.67
C THR A 145 8.07 2.47 5.71
N LEU A 146 7.21 1.45 5.75
CA LEU A 146 7.37 0.28 6.61
C LEU A 146 8.67 -0.49 6.28
N GLY A 147 8.94 -0.74 4.99
CA GLY A 147 10.18 -1.39 4.56
C GLY A 147 11.45 -0.59 4.89
N ARG A 148 11.42 0.75 4.79
CA ARG A 148 12.55 1.59 5.25
C ARG A 148 12.75 1.50 6.76
N PHE A 149 11.66 1.48 7.51
CA PHE A 149 11.72 1.32 8.96
C PHE A 149 12.36 -0.01 9.33
N TYR A 150 11.93 -1.11 8.68
CA TYR A 150 12.52 -2.44 8.82
C TYR A 150 14.04 -2.42 8.59
N LEU A 151 14.50 -1.82 7.49
CA LEU A 151 15.92 -1.70 7.16
C LEU A 151 16.73 -0.82 8.13
N GLN A 152 16.09 0.03 8.94
CA GLN A 152 16.77 0.83 9.96
C GLN A 152 16.98 0.05 11.26
N ILE A 153 16.03 -0.83 11.59
CA ILE A 153 16.08 -1.65 12.81
C ILE A 153 16.84 -2.97 12.60
N HIS A 154 16.88 -3.48 11.36
CA HIS A 154 17.63 -4.67 10.94
C HIS A 154 18.82 -4.30 10.04
N ASP A 155 19.76 -5.22 9.83
CA ASP A 155 20.96 -4.95 9.03
C ASP A 155 20.60 -4.73 7.55
N PRO A 156 20.95 -3.58 6.94
CA PRO A 156 20.70 -3.29 5.52
C PRO A 156 21.29 -4.33 4.55
N GLN A 157 22.31 -5.09 4.97
CA GLN A 157 22.91 -6.14 4.14
C GLN A 157 22.04 -7.38 3.99
N LEU A 158 20.97 -7.53 4.77
CA LEU A 158 20.05 -8.67 4.71
C LEU A 158 19.17 -8.70 3.45
N ASN A 159 19.11 -7.62 2.66
CA ASN A 159 18.32 -7.54 1.44
C ASN A 159 19.21 -7.37 0.20
N SER A 160 19.53 -8.48 -0.47
CA SER A 160 20.36 -8.53 -1.68
C SER A 160 19.57 -8.44 -3.00
N ASN A 161 18.22 -8.41 -2.96
CA ASN A 161 17.39 -8.24 -4.16
C ASN A 161 17.18 -6.77 -4.49
N SER A 162 17.50 -6.40 -5.73
CA SER A 162 17.68 -5.02 -6.22
C SER A 162 16.38 -4.24 -6.44
N GLY A 163 15.45 -4.24 -5.47
CA GLY A 163 14.24 -3.43 -5.55
C GLY A 163 13.14 -3.68 -4.51
N ALA A 164 13.24 -4.72 -3.67
CA ALA A 164 12.23 -5.06 -2.67
C ALA A 164 12.86 -5.45 -1.32
N VAL A 165 12.07 -5.34 -0.25
CA VAL A 165 12.40 -5.84 1.09
C VAL A 165 11.61 -7.12 1.28
N GLU A 166 12.31 -8.23 1.50
CA GLU A 166 11.70 -9.53 1.76
C GLU A 166 11.80 -9.84 3.26
N MET A 167 10.74 -10.43 3.82
CA MET A 167 10.71 -10.87 5.21
C MET A 167 9.67 -11.97 5.41
N GLU A 168 9.93 -12.85 6.37
CA GLU A 168 9.00 -13.89 6.79
C GLU A 168 7.82 -13.30 7.58
N TRP A 169 6.67 -13.97 7.52
CA TRP A 169 5.44 -13.52 8.19
C TRP A 169 5.61 -13.21 9.70
N PRO A 170 6.28 -14.03 10.52
CA PRO A 170 6.46 -13.73 11.93
C PRO A 170 7.24 -12.42 12.16
N THR A 171 8.23 -12.14 11.32
CA THR A 171 9.00 -10.88 11.38
C THR A 171 8.15 -9.68 10.97
N PHE A 172 7.28 -9.85 9.97
CA PHE A 172 6.33 -8.82 9.59
C PHE A 172 5.35 -8.50 10.73
N GLU A 173 4.79 -9.51 11.39
CA GLU A 173 3.89 -9.32 12.55
C GLU A 173 4.59 -8.62 13.71
N GLU A 174 5.81 -9.04 14.06
CA GLU A 174 6.62 -8.38 15.08
C GLU A 174 6.85 -6.90 14.76
N MET A 175 7.17 -6.59 13.50
CA MET A 175 7.39 -5.22 13.04
C MET A 175 6.11 -4.37 13.14
N VAL A 176 4.96 -4.90 12.71
CA VAL A 176 3.66 -4.19 12.79
C VAL A 176 3.29 -3.93 14.25
N ASN A 177 3.40 -4.94 15.11
CA ASN A 177 3.13 -4.81 16.54
C ASN A 177 4.07 -3.77 17.19
N HIS A 178 5.34 -3.78 16.82
CA HIS A 178 6.28 -2.77 17.27
C HIS A 178 5.87 -1.37 16.80
N PHE A 179 5.52 -1.21 15.52
CA PHE A 179 5.11 0.08 14.95
C PHE A 179 3.88 0.67 15.65
N ILE A 180 2.88 -0.17 15.96
CA ILE A 180 1.67 0.24 16.69
C ILE A 180 2.00 0.71 18.11
N SER A 181 3.05 0.15 18.74
CA SER A 181 3.47 0.54 20.09
C SER A 181 4.24 1.87 20.15
N LEU A 182 4.67 2.43 19.01
CA LEU A 182 5.48 3.65 18.98
C LEU A 182 4.63 4.91 19.14
N SER A 183 5.15 5.89 19.89
CA SER A 183 4.56 7.23 19.96
C SER A 183 4.71 8.01 18.64
N GLN A 184 3.81 8.96 18.38
CA GLN A 184 3.93 9.84 17.20
C GLN A 184 5.25 10.62 17.16
N GLU A 185 5.79 10.97 18.33
CA GLU A 185 7.09 11.66 18.44
C GLU A 185 8.23 10.77 17.96
N THR A 186 8.21 9.49 18.34
CA THR A 186 9.16 8.47 17.90
C THR A 186 9.08 8.25 16.39
N LEU A 187 7.86 8.21 15.83
CA LEU A 187 7.63 8.06 14.39
C LEU A 187 8.12 9.27 13.57
N ARG A 188 8.09 10.48 14.13
CA ARG A 188 8.59 11.70 13.47
C ARG A 188 10.11 11.78 13.48
N ASN A 189 10.76 11.21 14.50
CA ASN A 189 12.21 11.25 14.69
C ASN A 189 12.80 9.86 14.94
N PRO A 190 12.72 8.94 13.96
CA PRO A 190 13.18 7.57 14.16
C PRO A 190 14.71 7.46 14.35
N GLY A 191 15.48 8.53 14.15
CA GLY A 191 16.91 8.55 14.47
C GLY A 191 17.25 8.86 15.93
N ASN A 192 16.32 9.45 16.70
CA ASN A 192 16.60 10.06 18.01
C ASN A 192 15.97 9.33 19.20
N SER A 193 15.04 8.40 18.98
CA SER A 193 14.30 7.72 20.06
C SER A 193 15.07 6.57 20.71
N GLY A 194 16.40 6.63 20.76
CA GLY A 194 17.20 5.59 21.38
C GLY A 194 16.93 4.20 20.77
N PHE A 195 16.74 4.14 19.45
CA PHE A 195 16.72 2.85 18.73
C PHE A 195 17.98 2.12 19.12
N ILE A 196 17.81 1.10 19.96
CA ILE A 196 18.86 0.15 20.27
C ILE A 196 19.17 -0.49 18.93
N ARG A 197 20.19 0.04 18.23
CA ARG A 197 20.98 -0.79 17.32
C ARG A 197 21.41 -1.95 18.18
N ARG A 198 20.68 -3.07 18.15
CA ARG A 198 21.18 -4.32 18.69
C ARG A 198 22.37 -4.65 17.81
N ARG A 199 23.54 -4.11 18.18
CA ARG A 199 24.84 -4.54 17.67
C ARG A 199 24.90 -6.01 18.02
N PHE A 200 24.55 -6.87 17.07
CA PHE A 200 25.00 -8.24 17.13
C PHE A 200 26.52 -8.17 17.00
N SER A 201 27.20 -8.30 18.14
CA SER A 201 28.63 -8.49 18.21
C SER A 201 28.93 -9.84 17.56
N ILE A 202 29.33 -9.83 16.29
CA ILE A 202 30.04 -10.97 15.74
C ILE A 202 31.46 -10.88 16.29
N ARG A 203 31.76 -11.72 17.29
CA ARG A 203 33.14 -12.02 17.68
C ARG A 203 33.79 -12.83 16.55
N PRO A 204 35.11 -12.64 16.34
CA PRO A 204 35.80 -12.94 15.08
C PRO A 204 35.68 -14.38 14.61
#